data_AF-A0A132MWX9-F1
#
_entry.id   AF-A0A132MWX9-F1
#
_cell.length_a   1.000
_cell.length_b   1.000
_cell.length_c   1.000
_cell.angle_alpha   90.00
_cell.angle_beta   90.00
_cell.angle_gamma   90.00
#
_symmetry.space_group_name_H-M   'P 1'
#
loop_
_entity.id
_entity.type
_entity.pdbx_description
1 polymer ?
#
loop_
_entity_poly.entity_id
_entity_poly.type
_entity_poly.pdbx_seq_one_letter_code
_entity_poly.pdbx_strand_id
1 'polypeptide(L)'
;MTGRLAYRTDLKPEPAEVRRARHAVREQVSRWGLAALTDTAAVVVSELVTNLVRHAHAPGWLRVAYVNGVLRIEVFDPDPHTPQPCDADLDDEAGRGLALVATLAAEFGWEPRDGGKVVYAELHHSDVPA
;
A
#
# COMPACT_ATOMS: atom_id res chain seq x y z
N MET A 1 25.04 -1.70 9.92
CA MET A 1 24.38 -2.70 9.05
C MET A 1 22.88 -2.60 9.30
N THR A 2 22.17 -1.76 8.56
CA THR A 2 20.71 -1.63 8.72
C THR A 2 20.08 -2.84 8.05
N GLY A 3 19.63 -3.82 8.86
CA GLY A 3 19.09 -5.08 8.36
C GLY A 3 17.88 -4.85 7.44
N ARG A 4 17.75 -5.69 6.41
CA ARG A 4 16.55 -5.75 5.56
C ARG A 4 15.43 -6.43 6.35
N LEU A 5 14.32 -5.74 6.54
CA LEU A 5 13.10 -6.31 7.13
C LEU A 5 12.06 -6.48 6.02
N ALA A 6 11.31 -7.56 6.04
CA ALA A 6 10.26 -7.80 5.07
C ALA A 6 9.12 -8.65 5.65
N TYR A 7 7.91 -8.36 5.19
CA TYR A 7 6.69 -9.07 5.50
C TYR A 7 5.89 -9.22 4.20
N ARG A 8 5.24 -10.38 4.01
CA ARG A 8 4.36 -10.63 2.87
C ARG A 8 3.16 -11.47 3.31
N THR A 9 2.01 -11.17 2.76
CA THR A 9 0.79 -11.96 2.92
C THR A 9 0.01 -12.00 1.60
N ASP A 10 -0.73 -13.07 1.38
CA ASP A 10 -1.71 -13.13 0.29
C ASP A 10 -2.94 -12.31 0.66
N LEU A 11 -3.61 -11.78 -0.35
CA LEU A 11 -4.83 -11.00 -0.23
C LEU A 11 -5.95 -11.67 -1.02
N LYS A 12 -7.11 -11.81 -0.38
CA LYS A 12 -8.35 -12.19 -1.07
C LYS A 12 -9.09 -10.92 -1.52
N PRO A 13 -9.85 -10.96 -2.63
CA PRO A 13 -10.65 -9.83 -3.09
C PRO A 13 -11.94 -9.71 -2.26
N GLU A 14 -11.82 -9.59 -0.94
CA GLU A 14 -12.92 -9.51 0.02
C GLU A 14 -12.81 -8.22 0.86
N PRO A 15 -13.91 -7.49 1.13
CA PRO A 15 -13.86 -6.26 1.92
C PRO A 15 -13.23 -6.41 3.31
N ALA A 16 -13.29 -7.61 3.90
CA ALA A 16 -12.67 -7.91 5.18
C ALA A 16 -11.13 -7.84 5.14
N GLU A 17 -10.52 -8.07 3.97
CA GLU A 17 -9.07 -8.07 3.80
C GLU A 17 -8.45 -6.68 3.99
N VAL A 18 -9.19 -5.60 3.71
CA VAL A 18 -8.72 -4.23 3.97
C VAL A 18 -8.39 -4.04 5.46
N ARG A 19 -9.31 -4.44 6.35
CA ARG A 19 -9.11 -4.30 7.81
C ARG A 19 -8.00 -5.23 8.32
N ARG A 20 -7.91 -6.45 7.78
CA ARG A 20 -6.90 -7.45 8.15
C ARG A 20 -5.50 -6.99 7.75
N ALA A 21 -5.32 -6.58 6.49
CA ALA A 21 -4.07 -6.06 5.98
C ALA A 21 -3.61 -4.84 6.76
N ARG A 22 -4.51 -3.88 7.02
CA ARG A 22 -4.22 -2.70 7.83
C ARG A 22 -3.70 -3.08 9.22
N HIS A 23 -4.38 -3.99 9.92
CA HIS A 23 -3.98 -4.40 11.27
C HIS A 23 -2.63 -5.12 11.27
N ALA A 24 -2.44 -6.06 10.34
CA ALA A 24 -1.20 -6.81 10.20
C ALA A 24 0.00 -5.90 9.92
N VAL A 25 -0.13 -4.94 9.01
CA VAL A 25 0.96 -3.99 8.72
C VAL A 25 1.23 -3.08 9.89
N ARG A 26 0.19 -2.58 10.58
CA ARG A 26 0.38 -1.73 11.75
C ARG A 26 1.20 -2.45 12.84
N GLU A 27 0.84 -3.69 13.12
CA GLU A 27 1.56 -4.53 14.08
C GLU A 27 2.99 -4.81 13.62
N GLN A 28 3.17 -5.17 12.34
CA GLN A 28 4.47 -5.53 11.80
C GLN A 28 5.45 -4.36 11.76
N VAL A 29 5.01 -3.18 11.33
CA VAL A 29 5.82 -1.96 11.26
C VAL A 29 6.17 -1.47 12.68
N SER A 30 5.23 -1.58 13.63
CA SER A 30 5.50 -1.30 15.04
C SER A 30 6.54 -2.26 15.63
N ARG A 31 6.44 -3.56 15.35
CA ARG A 31 7.43 -4.58 15.77
C ARG A 31 8.83 -4.33 15.19
N TRP A 32 8.93 -3.65 14.06
CA TRP A 32 10.20 -3.22 13.47
C TRP A 32 10.80 -1.96 14.10
N GLY A 33 10.12 -1.36 15.09
CA GLY A 33 10.54 -0.13 15.75
C GLY A 33 10.24 1.14 14.94
N LEU A 34 9.42 1.05 13.90
CA LEU A 34 9.09 2.16 13.00
C LEU A 34 7.78 2.85 13.41
N ALA A 35 7.64 3.18 14.70
CA ALA A 35 6.41 3.71 15.28
C ALA A 35 5.88 4.95 14.53
N ALA A 36 6.76 5.86 14.12
CA ALA A 36 6.38 7.06 13.37
C ALA A 36 5.74 6.75 12.00
N LEU A 37 6.14 5.67 11.34
CA LEU A 37 5.60 5.27 10.03
C LEU A 37 4.32 4.43 10.14
N THR A 38 3.96 4.00 11.34
CA THR A 38 2.95 2.96 11.56
C THR A 38 1.56 3.39 11.10
N ASP A 39 1.13 4.61 11.43
CA ASP A 39 -0.20 5.09 11.06
C ASP A 39 -0.26 5.48 9.57
N THR A 40 0.78 6.12 9.02
CA THR A 40 0.90 6.41 7.58
C THR A 40 0.88 5.11 6.75
N ALA A 41 1.66 4.10 7.14
CA ALA A 41 1.66 2.80 6.48
C ALA A 41 0.29 2.13 6.52
N ALA A 42 -0.43 2.25 7.64
CA ALA A 42 -1.78 1.70 7.78
C ALA A 42 -2.79 2.38 6.86
N VAL A 43 -2.69 3.70 6.66
CA VAL A 43 -3.51 4.44 5.68
C VAL A 43 -3.19 3.97 4.26
N VAL A 44 -1.90 3.98 3.88
CA VAL A 44 -1.46 3.56 2.54
C VAL A 44 -1.94 2.15 2.19
N VAL A 45 -1.75 1.20 3.10
CA VAL A 45 -2.24 -0.18 2.90
C VAL A 45 -3.76 -0.23 2.74
N SER A 46 -4.51 0.59 3.48
CA SER A 46 -5.97 0.62 3.37
C SER A 46 -6.40 1.04 1.97
N GLU A 47 -5.78 2.08 1.43
CA GLU A 47 -6.12 2.59 0.10
C GLU A 47 -5.70 1.62 -1.00
N LEU A 48 -4.47 1.10 -0.96
CA LEU A 48 -3.99 0.16 -1.99
C LEU A 48 -4.76 -1.17 -1.99
N VAL A 49 -5.08 -1.71 -0.81
CA VAL A 49 -5.87 -2.95 -0.70
C VAL A 49 -7.33 -2.71 -1.05
N THR A 50 -7.88 -1.53 -0.74
CA THR A 50 -9.24 -1.17 -1.20
C THR A 50 -9.31 -1.13 -2.72
N ASN A 51 -8.29 -0.56 -3.37
CA ASN A 51 -8.20 -0.55 -4.83
C ASN A 51 -8.16 -1.99 -5.39
N LEU A 52 -7.30 -2.86 -4.83
CA LEU A 52 -7.26 -4.27 -5.20
C LEU A 52 -8.64 -4.95 -5.07
N VAL A 53 -9.27 -4.84 -3.90
CA VAL A 53 -10.55 -5.51 -3.60
C VAL A 53 -11.67 -5.01 -4.53
N ARG A 54 -11.65 -3.75 -4.94
CA ARG A 54 -12.64 -3.17 -5.85
C ARG A 54 -12.46 -3.60 -7.30
N HIS A 55 -11.22 -3.79 -7.76
CA HIS A 55 -10.91 -3.93 -9.19
C HIS A 55 -10.41 -5.32 -9.62
N ALA A 56 -9.63 -6.01 -8.79
CA ALA A 56 -8.89 -7.19 -9.23
C ALA A 56 -9.76 -8.42 -9.53
N HIS A 57 -10.89 -8.55 -8.84
CA HIS A 57 -11.77 -9.74 -8.83
C HIS A 57 -11.06 -11.10 -8.60
N ALA A 58 -9.76 -11.11 -8.26
CA ALA A 58 -8.91 -12.27 -8.08
C ALA A 58 -7.88 -12.02 -6.96
N PRO A 59 -7.28 -13.09 -6.38
CA PRO A 59 -6.31 -12.96 -5.30
C PRO A 59 -5.04 -12.21 -5.72
N GLY A 60 -4.56 -11.35 -4.82
CA GLY A 60 -3.31 -10.62 -4.95
C GLY A 60 -2.37 -10.91 -3.78
N TRP A 61 -1.36 -10.06 -3.58
CA TRP A 61 -0.53 -10.12 -2.38
C TRP A 61 -0.09 -8.73 -1.93
N LEU A 62 0.16 -8.61 -0.63
CA LEU A 62 0.75 -7.43 0.02
C LEU A 62 2.17 -7.78 0.46
N ARG A 63 3.11 -6.89 0.18
CA ARG A 63 4.47 -6.94 0.69
C ARG A 63 4.84 -5.60 1.31
N VAL A 64 5.48 -5.66 2.46
CA VAL A 64 6.06 -4.49 3.13
C VAL A 64 7.53 -4.79 3.38
N ALA A 65 8.42 -3.88 3.02
CA ALA A 65 9.85 -4.04 3.21
C ALA A 65 10.50 -2.76 3.70
N TYR A 66 11.42 -2.87 4.66
CA TYR A 66 12.22 -1.76 5.15
C TYR A 66 13.68 -1.97 4.77
N VAL A 67 14.22 -1.08 3.94
CA VAL A 67 15.59 -1.15 3.41
C VAL A 67 16.18 0.25 3.38
N ASN A 68 17.37 0.43 3.96
CA ASN A 68 18.13 1.69 3.90
C ASN A 68 17.33 2.95 4.29
N GLY A 69 16.43 2.84 5.28
CA GLY A 69 15.63 3.98 5.74
C GLY A 69 14.28 4.15 5.04
N VAL A 70 13.99 3.33 4.04
CA VAL A 70 12.78 3.41 3.22
C VAL A 70 11.84 2.26 3.53
N LEU A 71 10.59 2.56 3.86
CA LEU A 71 9.51 1.59 4.01
C LEU A 71 8.72 1.53 2.70
N ARG A 72 8.94 0.46 1.93
CA ARG A 72 8.24 0.21 0.67
C ARG A 72 7.04 -0.71 0.92
N ILE A 73 5.87 -0.29 0.48
CA ILE A 73 4.61 -1.04 0.52
C ILE A 73 4.24 -1.36 -0.92
N GLU A 74 3.96 -2.63 -1.20
CA GLU A 74 3.67 -3.15 -2.54
C GLU A 74 2.41 -4.00 -2.47
N VAL A 75 1.45 -3.72 -3.35
CA VAL A 75 0.26 -4.54 -3.56
C VAL A 75 0.26 -5.02 -5.00
N PHE A 76 0.31 -6.34 -5.17
CA PHE A 76 0.11 -6.96 -6.46
C PHE A 76 -1.36 -7.15 -6.75
N ASP A 77 -1.76 -6.65 -7.90
CA ASP A 77 -3.06 -6.80 -8.50
C ASP A 77 -2.93 -7.65 -9.78
N PRO A 78 -3.59 -8.83 -9.85
CA PRO A 78 -3.57 -9.66 -11.05
C PRO A 78 -4.29 -9.01 -12.24
N ASP A 79 -5.07 -7.94 -12.04
CA ASP A 79 -5.65 -7.16 -13.13
C ASP A 79 -4.56 -6.31 -13.83
N PRO A 80 -4.25 -6.56 -15.12
CA PRO A 80 -3.25 -5.81 -15.87
C PRO A 80 -3.65 -4.37 -16.21
N HIS A 81 -4.92 -3.98 -16.04
CA HIS A 81 -5.34 -2.62 -16.36
C HIS A 81 -4.59 -1.62 -15.49
N THR A 82 -4.01 -0.61 -16.12
CA THR A 82 -3.33 0.52 -15.46
C THR A 82 -4.20 1.03 -14.31
N PRO A 83 -3.66 1.25 -13.10
CA PRO A 83 -4.40 1.98 -12.09
C PRO A 83 -4.69 3.35 -12.71
N GLN A 84 -5.94 3.61 -13.08
CA GLN A 84 -6.30 4.93 -13.54
C GLN A 84 -6.20 5.82 -12.29
N PRO A 85 -5.34 6.86 -12.30
CA PRO A 85 -5.53 7.94 -11.35
C PRO A 85 -6.90 8.49 -11.72
N CYS A 86 -7.94 8.12 -10.99
CA CYS A 86 -9.24 8.74 -11.19
C CYS A 86 -9.00 10.22 -10.87
N ASP A 87 -8.99 11.06 -11.90
CA ASP A 87 -9.35 12.46 -11.76
C ASP A 87 -10.62 12.45 -10.91
N ALA A 88 -10.50 12.92 -9.68
CA ALA A 88 -11.56 12.82 -8.70
C ALA A 88 -12.73 13.66 -9.20
N ASP A 89 -13.70 13.02 -9.87
CA ASP A 89 -15.03 13.58 -9.97
C ASP A 89 -15.54 13.77 -8.53
N LEU A 90 -16.20 14.90 -8.30
CA LEU A 90 -16.50 15.44 -6.96
C LEU A 90 -17.27 14.45 -6.05
N ASP A 91 -17.89 13.42 -6.63
CA ASP A 91 -18.66 12.36 -5.97
C ASP A 91 -17.94 10.99 -5.88
N ASP A 92 -16.72 10.82 -6.40
CA ASP A 92 -16.00 9.55 -6.35
C ASP A 92 -15.00 9.49 -5.19
N GLU A 93 -15.34 8.73 -4.14
CA GLU A 93 -14.45 8.50 -2.99
C GLU A 93 -13.14 7.79 -3.40
N ALA A 94 -13.14 7.04 -4.52
CA ALA A 94 -12.00 6.23 -4.96
C ALA A 94 -10.78 7.08 -5.38
N GLY A 95 -11.00 8.24 -6.00
CA GLY A 95 -9.92 9.15 -6.43
C GLY A 95 -9.19 9.81 -5.26
N ARG A 96 -9.89 10.02 -4.12
CA ARG A 96 -9.30 10.65 -2.93
C ARG A 96 -8.30 9.74 -2.22
N GLY A 97 -8.51 8.42 -2.30
CA GLY A 97 -7.65 7.43 -1.67
C GLY A 97 -6.22 7.42 -2.23
N LEU A 98 -6.08 7.30 -3.55
CA LEU A 98 -4.76 7.34 -4.19
C LEU A 98 -4.13 8.74 -4.14
N ALA A 99 -4.93 9.80 -4.20
CA ALA A 99 -4.43 11.16 -3.97
C ALA A 99 -3.85 11.30 -2.55
N LEU A 100 -4.51 10.75 -1.53
CA LEU A 100 -3.99 10.72 -0.16
C LEU A 100 -2.66 9.95 -0.08
N VAL A 101 -2.57 8.78 -0.71
CA VAL A 101 -1.30 8.03 -0.79
C VAL A 101 -0.20 8.86 -1.45
N ALA A 102 -0.50 9.54 -2.56
CA ALA A 102 0.45 10.39 -3.26
C ALA A 102 0.91 11.59 -2.42
N THR A 103 0.07 12.11 -1.51
CA THR A 103 0.47 13.18 -0.58
C THR A 103 1.30 12.69 0.61
N LEU A 104 1.17 11.42 0.99
CA LEU A 104 1.83 10.84 2.17
C LEU A 104 3.15 10.14 1.84
N ALA A 105 3.33 9.73 0.59
CA ALA A 105 4.49 8.97 0.15
C ALA A 105 5.53 9.87 -0.54
N ALA A 106 6.81 9.60 -0.30
CA ALA A 106 7.88 10.23 -1.07
C ALA A 106 7.89 9.74 -2.53
N GLU A 107 7.52 8.48 -2.75
CA GLU A 107 7.32 7.93 -4.09
C GLU A 107 6.04 7.09 -4.11
N PHE A 108 5.24 7.27 -5.16
CA PHE A 108 4.04 6.48 -5.42
C PHE A 108 3.95 6.16 -6.91
N GLY A 109 3.65 4.91 -7.25
CA GLY A 109 3.60 4.49 -8.63
C GLY A 109 3.09 3.07 -8.81
N TRP A 110 3.27 2.55 -10.02
CA TRP A 110 2.96 1.17 -10.36
C TRP A 110 3.90 0.63 -11.43
N GLU A 111 4.06 -0.68 -11.47
CA GLU A 111 4.87 -1.38 -12.46
C GLU A 111 4.15 -2.67 -12.94
N PRO A 112 4.26 -3.04 -14.23
CA PRO A 112 3.74 -4.32 -14.70
C PRO A 112 4.53 -5.49 -14.09
N ARG A 113 3.82 -6.55 -13.69
CA ARG A 113 4.42 -7.73 -13.04
C ARG A 113 3.60 -8.96 -13.34
N ASP A 114 4.22 -10.05 -13.81
CA ASP A 114 3.61 -11.38 -13.92
C ASP A 114 2.21 -11.43 -14.58
N GLY A 115 1.95 -10.55 -15.56
CA GLY A 115 0.66 -10.44 -16.25
C GLY A 115 -0.40 -9.60 -15.52
N GLY A 116 -0.08 -9.06 -14.34
CA GLY A 116 -0.82 -8.02 -13.64
C GLY A 116 0.07 -6.79 -13.38
N LYS A 117 -0.11 -6.16 -12.23
CA LYS A 117 0.62 -4.95 -11.81
C LYS A 117 0.97 -4.97 -10.33
N VAL A 118 2.04 -4.30 -9.95
CA VAL A 118 2.34 -3.94 -8.56
C VAL A 118 2.12 -2.45 -8.40
N VAL A 119 1.20 -2.06 -7.53
CA VAL A 119 1.04 -0.68 -7.08
C VAL A 119 1.86 -0.52 -5.81
N TYR A 120 2.67 0.54 -5.72
CA TYR A 120 3.61 0.71 -4.63
C TYR A 120 3.65 2.13 -4.09
N ALA A 121 4.05 2.25 -2.83
CA ALA A 121 4.34 3.51 -2.16
C ALA A 121 5.59 3.37 -1.28
N GLU A 122 6.40 4.42 -1.23
CA GLU A 122 7.60 4.51 -0.40
C GLU A 122 7.45 5.60 0.66
N LEU A 123 7.70 5.22 1.91
CA LEU A 123 7.61 6.11 3.07
C LEU A 123 8.98 6.26 3.74
N HIS A 124 9.31 7.51 4.08
CA HIS A 124 10.48 7.88 4.86
C HIS A 124 10.05 8.52 6.18
N HIS A 125 10.96 8.52 7.15
CA HIS A 125 10.70 9.10 8.46
C HIS A 125 10.37 10.61 8.41
N SER A 126 10.81 11.31 7.37
CA SER A 126 10.49 12.72 7.08
C SER A 126 9.05 12.96 6.61
N ASP A 127 8.34 11.93 6.17
CA ASP A 127 7.05 12.06 5.48
C ASP A 127 5.87 12.01 6.47
N VAL A 128 6.17 11.89 7.76
CA VAL A 128 5.20 11.91 8.85
C VAL A 128 5.03 13.38 9.28
N PRO A 129 3.82 13.96 9.14
CA PRO A 129 3.54 15.27 9.73
C PRO A 129 3.79 15.22 11.24
N ALA A 130 4.44 16.25 11.79
CA ALA A 130 4.73 16.38 13.22
C ALA A 130 3.47 16.31 14.11
#